data_AF-A0A7K2C7R6-F1
#
_entry.id   AF-A0A7K2C7R6-F1
#
_cell.length_a   1.000
_cell.length_b   1.000
_cell.length_c   1.000
_cell.angle_alpha   90.00
_cell.angle_beta   90.00
_cell.angle_gamma   90.00
#
_symmetry.space_group_name_H-M   'P 1'
#
loop_
_entity.id
_entity.type
_entity.pdbx_description
1 polymer ?
#
loop_
_entity_poly.entity_id
_entity_poly.type
_entity_poly.pdbx_seq_one_letter_code
_entity_poly.pdbx_strand_id
1 'polypeptide(L)'
;MRACTATLVATIVIFSGCTDSYDGGDVVDRGVIRHPTAESIPDADQVAHVVSEAGPVDEGARLLIGRLSRSAEVLVVGVLEGEVHEMFGQIEDLAADTEGNLYVLDDRNYVVRVFDSRGEFVRHHGAPGQGPGEFRAPSALEIDGTNRLLVADRIQRITAFSRENANVGTTMTLQDSPLDLCVSATRIYIHATGSERGSIVHALDTTGAYLDSFGSGYQFGGAMAREDLSRGSLTCSQHTDDVMFTFRYVPVMRGYSSQGEIKWTSSLSDFNPMHITEDASTHLLTYSGNEGVSDVMHHLTVIDETDYVLVQVLRRTPESIQERKEYAEILTYVVHLETGAGGYVGNELPPVYAVVAGRLYAAVNWPYPHVLVYEMPPEIRPGM
;
A
#
# COMPACT_ATOMS: atom_id res chain seq x y z
N MET A 1 -36.79 19.15 -9.04
CA MET A 1 -36.78 19.63 -10.45
C MET A 1 -36.43 21.10 -10.49
N ARG A 2 -35.19 21.45 -10.84
CA ARG A 2 -34.82 22.65 -11.59
C ARG A 2 -33.58 22.32 -12.42
N ALA A 3 -33.56 22.81 -13.65
CA ALA A 3 -32.77 22.31 -14.76
C ALA A 3 -31.34 22.86 -14.79
N CYS A 4 -30.39 22.00 -15.18
CA CYS A 4 -29.06 22.41 -15.65
C CYS A 4 -29.15 22.80 -17.13
N THR A 5 -28.65 23.98 -17.49
CA THR A 5 -28.40 24.34 -18.88
C THR A 5 -26.89 24.38 -19.12
N ALA A 6 -26.39 23.46 -19.94
CA ALA A 6 -25.04 23.48 -20.47
C ALA A 6 -24.98 24.41 -21.68
N THR A 7 -24.00 25.32 -21.72
CA THR A 7 -23.63 26.01 -22.96
C THR A 7 -22.15 25.77 -23.23
N LEU A 8 -21.86 25.21 -24.40
CA LEU A 8 -20.53 24.84 -24.87
C LEU A 8 -19.93 26.00 -25.68
N VAL A 9 -18.77 26.53 -25.27
CA VAL A 9 -17.91 27.31 -26.18
C VAL A 9 -16.43 27.01 -25.89
N ALA A 10 -15.79 26.43 -26.91
CA ALA A 10 -14.36 26.36 -27.23
C ALA A 10 -13.32 26.43 -26.08
N THR A 11 -12.67 25.29 -25.86
CA THR A 11 -11.31 25.08 -25.30
C THR A 11 -11.08 25.67 -23.90
N ILE A 12 -11.09 24.77 -22.90
CA ILE A 12 -10.92 24.94 -21.44
C ILE A 12 -12.25 24.68 -20.70
N VAL A 13 -12.35 23.50 -20.08
CA VAL A 13 -13.38 23.19 -19.07
C VAL A 13 -12.79 23.57 -17.71
N ILE A 14 -13.18 24.73 -17.18
CA ILE A 14 -13.04 25.01 -15.75
C ILE A 14 -14.30 24.48 -15.08
N PHE A 15 -14.16 23.47 -14.22
CA PHE A 15 -15.22 23.10 -13.29
C PHE A 15 -15.27 24.15 -12.18
N SER A 16 -16.12 25.15 -12.35
CA SER A 16 -16.52 26.05 -11.27
C SER A 16 -17.91 25.64 -10.77
N GLY A 17 -18.00 25.25 -9.50
CA GLY A 17 -19.25 25.28 -8.74
C GLY A 17 -20.02 23.96 -8.63
N CYS A 18 -19.49 23.01 -7.87
CA CYS A 18 -20.31 22.26 -6.93
C CYS A 18 -20.16 22.97 -5.57
N THR A 19 -21.20 23.69 -5.16
CA THR A 19 -21.23 24.31 -3.83
C THR A 19 -21.56 23.23 -2.80
N ASP A 20 -20.55 22.72 -2.11
CA ASP A 20 -20.70 22.49 -0.68
C ASP A 20 -20.32 23.78 0.02
N SER A 21 -21.23 24.28 0.84
CA SER A 21 -20.99 25.45 1.68
C SER A 21 -19.97 25.09 2.77
N TYR A 22 -18.68 25.16 2.43
CA TYR A 22 -17.63 25.44 3.40
C TYR A 22 -17.37 26.94 3.36
N ASP A 23 -18.25 27.67 4.05
CA ASP A 23 -18.03 29.08 4.33
C ASP A 23 -16.97 29.18 5.44
N GLY A 24 -15.98 30.05 5.24
CA GLY A 24 -14.99 30.39 6.25
C GLY A 24 -13.58 29.93 5.94
N GLY A 25 -12.86 30.76 5.17
CA GLY A 25 -11.48 31.02 5.57
C GLY A 25 -11.50 31.53 7.00
N ASP A 26 -10.71 30.90 7.88
CA ASP A 26 -10.09 31.52 9.04
C ASP A 26 -9.32 30.44 9.81
N VAL A 27 -8.07 30.76 10.10
CA VAL A 27 -7.38 30.26 11.27
C VAL A 27 -8.21 30.71 12.49
N VAL A 28 -9.16 29.89 12.95
CA VAL A 28 -9.94 30.21 14.16
C VAL A 28 -9.24 29.67 15.41
N ASP A 29 -8.29 30.47 15.91
CA ASP A 29 -8.23 30.99 17.29
C ASP A 29 -8.46 30.04 18.50
N ARG A 30 -8.08 28.75 18.41
CA ARG A 30 -8.18 27.80 19.55
C ARG A 30 -6.97 26.88 19.78
N GLY A 31 -5.83 27.17 19.15
CA GLY A 31 -4.63 26.34 19.32
C GLY A 31 -4.78 24.93 18.74
N VAL A 32 -5.43 24.80 17.59
CA VAL A 32 -5.57 23.52 16.85
C VAL A 32 -5.18 23.74 15.39
N ILE A 33 -4.40 22.82 14.83
CA ILE A 33 -4.00 22.75 13.42
C ILE A 33 -4.81 21.61 12.77
N ARG A 34 -5.29 21.79 11.54
CA ARG A 34 -6.04 20.77 10.79
C ARG A 34 -5.19 20.16 9.69
N HIS A 35 -5.41 18.89 9.41
CA HIS A 35 -4.71 18.12 8.39
C HIS A 35 -5.63 17.07 7.72
N PRO A 36 -5.29 16.62 6.50
CA PRO A 36 -4.47 17.37 5.56
C PRO A 36 -5.20 18.67 5.11
N THR A 37 -4.48 19.75 4.84
CA THR A 37 -5.03 20.97 4.18
C THR A 37 -4.69 20.99 2.70
N ALA A 38 -5.42 21.76 1.91
CA ALA A 38 -5.17 21.90 0.48
C ALA A 38 -3.72 22.31 0.16
N GLU A 39 -3.11 23.18 0.97
CA GLU A 39 -1.72 23.64 0.79
C GLU A 39 -0.67 22.57 1.11
N SER A 40 -1.08 21.52 1.84
CA SER A 40 -0.20 20.47 2.33
C SER A 40 -0.25 19.19 1.51
N ILE A 41 -1.30 19.04 0.70
CA ILE A 41 -1.44 17.95 -0.25
C ILE A 41 -0.72 18.39 -1.52
N PRO A 42 0.23 17.60 -2.04
CA PRO A 42 0.86 17.95 -3.30
C PRO A 42 -0.13 18.06 -4.46
N ASP A 43 0.02 19.10 -5.27
CA ASP A 43 -0.79 19.28 -6.48
C ASP A 43 -0.62 18.10 -7.45
N ALA A 44 -1.73 17.68 -8.05
CA ALA A 44 -1.78 16.59 -9.04
C ALA A 44 -1.42 17.05 -10.48
N ASP A 45 -0.87 18.26 -10.65
CA ASP A 45 -0.79 18.98 -11.94
C ASP A 45 0.22 18.42 -12.97
N GLN A 46 0.93 17.31 -12.67
CA GLN A 46 1.55 16.48 -13.71
C GLN A 46 0.66 15.24 -13.95
N VAL A 47 -0.36 15.52 -14.74
CA VAL A 47 -1.60 14.77 -14.90
C VAL A 47 -1.38 13.36 -15.44
N ALA A 48 -1.41 12.41 -14.53
CA ALA A 48 -1.97 11.11 -14.80
C ALA A 48 -3.29 11.00 -14.06
N HIS A 49 -4.41 10.94 -14.77
CA HIS A 49 -5.70 10.75 -14.11
C HIS A 49 -5.87 9.26 -13.78
N VAL A 50 -5.86 8.89 -12.50
CA VAL A 50 -6.55 7.67 -12.08
C VAL A 50 -8.02 8.06 -12.03
N VAL A 51 -8.76 7.57 -13.01
CA VAL A 51 -10.04 8.16 -13.31
C VAL A 51 -11.12 7.52 -12.44
N SER A 52 -11.83 8.37 -11.69
CA SER A 52 -13.20 8.08 -11.26
C SER A 52 -14.08 7.99 -12.51
N GLU A 53 -14.43 6.76 -12.86
CA GLU A 53 -15.52 6.34 -13.77
C GLU A 53 -15.56 6.83 -15.25
N ALA A 54 -14.85 7.87 -15.69
CA ALA A 54 -15.12 8.52 -17.00
C ALA A 54 -13.92 8.84 -17.92
N GLY A 55 -12.74 8.27 -17.72
CA GLY A 55 -11.55 8.58 -18.53
C GLY A 55 -10.95 7.38 -19.25
N PRO A 56 -10.00 7.60 -20.16
CA PRO A 56 -9.47 6.55 -21.02
C PRO A 56 -8.58 5.60 -20.20
N VAL A 57 -9.17 4.49 -19.75
CA VAL A 57 -8.43 3.31 -19.31
C VAL A 57 -7.75 2.69 -20.53
N ASP A 58 -6.43 2.47 -20.47
CA ASP A 58 -5.71 1.82 -21.55
C ASP A 58 -6.16 0.34 -21.71
N GLU A 59 -5.82 -0.27 -22.84
CA GLU A 59 -6.27 -1.63 -23.17
C GLU A 59 -5.71 -2.70 -22.22
N GLY A 60 -4.48 -2.54 -21.74
CA GLY A 60 -3.85 -3.46 -20.79
C GLY A 60 -4.57 -3.45 -19.44
N ALA A 61 -4.83 -2.26 -18.89
CA ALA A 61 -5.61 -2.12 -17.66
C ALA A 61 -7.02 -2.72 -17.80
N ARG A 62 -7.71 -2.54 -18.93
CA ARG A 62 -9.05 -3.13 -19.17
C ARG A 62 -9.04 -4.67 -19.15
N LEU A 63 -8.03 -5.29 -19.76
CA LEU A 63 -7.89 -6.74 -19.77
C LEU A 63 -7.65 -7.28 -18.35
N LEU A 64 -6.79 -6.60 -17.58
CA LEU A 64 -6.52 -6.95 -16.18
C LEU A 64 -7.74 -6.79 -15.29
N ILE A 65 -8.46 -5.67 -15.38
CA ILE A 65 -9.74 -5.45 -14.67
C ILE A 65 -10.66 -6.65 -14.90
N GLY A 66 -10.87 -7.05 -16.16
CA GLY A 66 -11.73 -8.18 -16.48
C GLY A 66 -11.26 -9.50 -15.85
N ARG A 67 -9.95 -9.78 -15.82
CA ARG A 67 -9.40 -11.00 -15.20
C ARG A 67 -9.57 -10.99 -13.69
N LEU A 68 -9.21 -9.87 -13.05
CA LEU A 68 -9.30 -9.66 -11.60
C LEU A 68 -10.73 -9.84 -11.09
N SER A 69 -11.73 -9.25 -11.76
CA SER A 69 -13.14 -9.39 -11.36
C SER A 69 -13.69 -10.82 -11.47
N ARG A 70 -12.95 -11.77 -12.05
CA ARG A 70 -13.34 -13.17 -12.21
C ARG A 70 -12.43 -14.14 -11.46
N SER A 71 -11.54 -13.64 -10.61
CA SER A 71 -10.71 -14.50 -9.78
C SER A 71 -11.57 -15.34 -8.83
N ALA A 72 -11.20 -16.60 -8.63
CA ALA A 72 -11.93 -17.51 -7.76
C ALA A 72 -11.06 -17.91 -6.58
N GLU A 73 -11.63 -17.91 -5.38
CA GLU A 73 -10.96 -18.44 -4.18
C GLU A 73 -10.69 -19.93 -4.37
N VAL A 74 -9.44 -20.35 -4.12
CA VAL A 74 -8.99 -21.73 -4.32
C VAL A 74 -8.37 -22.34 -3.07
N LEU A 75 -7.91 -21.54 -2.12
CA LEU A 75 -7.26 -22.01 -0.90
C LEU A 75 -7.44 -21.00 0.23
N VAL A 76 -7.64 -21.52 1.44
CA VAL A 76 -7.59 -20.77 2.69
C VAL A 76 -6.46 -21.35 3.55
N VAL A 77 -5.58 -20.50 4.04
CA VAL A 77 -4.48 -20.89 4.93
C VAL A 77 -4.66 -20.18 6.26
N GLY A 78 -4.63 -20.94 7.36
CA GLY A 78 -4.84 -20.42 8.70
C GLY A 78 -6.16 -20.88 9.32
N VAL A 79 -6.15 -21.13 10.62
CA VAL A 79 -7.31 -21.66 11.37
C VAL A 79 -7.49 -20.92 12.68
N LEU A 80 -8.75 -20.84 13.13
CA LEU A 80 -9.08 -20.28 14.45
C LEU A 80 -8.57 -21.19 15.59
N GLU A 81 -8.70 -22.51 15.43
CA GLU A 81 -8.24 -23.51 16.38
C GLU A 81 -7.60 -24.68 15.61
N GLY A 82 -6.39 -25.06 15.98
CA GLY A 82 -5.65 -26.13 15.31
C GLY A 82 -4.19 -26.19 15.75
N GLU A 83 -3.32 -26.60 14.84
CA GLU A 83 -1.88 -26.63 15.12
C GLU A 83 -1.33 -25.20 15.26
N VAL A 84 -0.35 -25.03 16.17
CA VAL A 84 0.25 -23.71 16.46
C VAL A 84 0.84 -23.04 15.22
N HIS A 85 1.22 -23.82 14.22
CA HIS A 85 1.76 -23.28 12.98
C HIS A 85 0.72 -22.75 11.98
N GLU A 86 -0.54 -23.12 12.16
CA GLU A 86 -1.69 -22.66 11.36
C GLU A 86 -2.51 -21.57 12.08
N MET A 87 -2.25 -21.33 13.37
CA MET A 87 -2.89 -20.25 14.12
C MET A 87 -2.02 -18.99 14.05
N PHE A 88 -2.48 -17.96 13.34
CA PHE A 88 -1.78 -16.67 13.29
C PHE A 88 -2.29 -15.71 14.38
N GLY A 89 -1.40 -14.88 14.90
CA GLY A 89 -1.76 -13.86 15.89
C GLY A 89 -2.34 -12.61 15.26
N GLN A 90 -1.62 -12.03 14.30
CA GLN A 90 -2.10 -11.02 13.36
C GLN A 90 -1.18 -11.07 12.14
N ILE A 91 -1.79 -11.07 10.95
CA ILE A 91 -1.08 -11.01 9.68
C ILE A 91 -0.80 -9.53 9.41
N GLU A 92 0.47 -9.16 9.43
CA GLU A 92 0.90 -7.80 9.08
C GLU A 92 1.12 -7.66 7.58
N ASP A 93 1.72 -8.68 6.96
CA ASP A 93 2.10 -8.65 5.55
C ASP A 93 2.22 -10.06 4.94
N LEU A 94 2.12 -10.16 3.62
CA LEU A 94 2.21 -11.40 2.83
C LEU A 94 3.09 -11.22 1.59
N ALA A 95 3.83 -12.27 1.25
CA ALA A 95 4.46 -12.39 -0.06
C ALA A 95 4.38 -13.84 -0.55
N ALA A 96 4.58 -14.03 -1.85
CA ALA A 96 4.63 -15.35 -2.45
C ALA A 96 5.81 -15.46 -3.40
N ASP A 97 6.43 -16.63 -3.48
CA ASP A 97 7.43 -16.92 -4.50
C ASP A 97 6.80 -17.48 -5.78
N THR A 98 7.61 -17.58 -6.84
CA THR A 98 7.18 -18.06 -8.16
C THR A 98 6.79 -19.54 -8.19
N GLU A 99 7.09 -20.30 -7.12
CA GLU A 99 6.63 -21.69 -6.94
C GLU A 99 5.29 -21.76 -6.20
N GLY A 100 4.75 -20.62 -5.79
CA GLY A 100 3.50 -20.49 -5.04
C GLY A 100 3.66 -20.77 -3.55
N ASN A 101 4.88 -20.76 -3.00
CA ASN A 101 5.04 -20.81 -1.55
C ASN A 101 4.65 -19.45 -0.97
N LEU A 102 3.80 -19.48 0.05
CA LEU A 102 3.26 -18.32 0.74
C LEU A 102 4.08 -18.02 1.99
N TYR A 103 4.47 -16.77 2.16
CA TYR A 103 5.16 -16.23 3.34
C TYR A 103 4.21 -15.29 4.08
N VAL A 104 3.93 -15.61 5.34
CA VAL A 104 2.98 -14.88 6.19
C VAL A 104 3.74 -14.24 7.35
N LEU A 105 3.76 -12.91 7.42
CA LEU A 105 4.32 -12.20 8.57
C LEU A 105 3.33 -12.17 9.72
N ASP A 106 3.61 -12.94 10.77
CA ASP A 106 2.81 -13.02 11.99
C ASP A 106 3.46 -12.13 13.07
N ASP A 107 3.00 -10.89 13.19
CA ASP A 107 3.67 -9.84 13.98
C ASP A 107 3.58 -10.09 15.49
N ARG A 108 2.47 -10.65 15.97
CA ARG A 108 2.26 -10.99 17.38
C ARG A 108 3.16 -12.12 17.85
N ASN A 109 3.55 -13.00 16.93
CA ASN A 109 4.44 -14.12 17.20
C ASN A 109 5.89 -13.82 16.77
N TYR A 110 6.15 -12.70 16.09
CA TYR A 110 7.46 -12.28 15.63
C TYR A 110 8.12 -13.35 14.74
N VAL A 111 7.33 -13.93 13.82
CA VAL A 111 7.80 -14.96 12.89
C VAL A 111 7.24 -14.73 11.49
N VAL A 112 7.97 -15.21 10.47
CA VAL A 112 7.44 -15.38 9.12
C VAL A 112 7.16 -16.87 8.90
N ARG A 113 5.92 -17.23 8.64
CA ARG A 113 5.50 -18.63 8.41
C ARG A 113 5.44 -18.92 6.91
N VAL A 114 5.94 -20.09 6.51
CA VAL A 114 6.04 -20.48 5.11
C VAL A 114 5.14 -21.68 4.86
N PHE A 115 4.28 -21.57 3.86
CA PHE A 115 3.39 -22.62 3.39
C PHE A 115 3.68 -22.94 1.94
N ASP A 116 3.50 -24.18 1.52
CA ASP A 116 3.64 -24.56 0.12
C ASP A 116 2.40 -24.13 -0.70
N SER A 117 2.44 -24.34 -2.02
CA SER A 117 1.34 -23.98 -2.93
C SER A 117 0.03 -24.75 -2.71
N ARG A 118 0.03 -25.74 -1.80
CA ARG A 118 -1.14 -26.52 -1.35
C ARG A 118 -1.62 -26.09 0.03
N GLY A 119 -0.95 -25.12 0.66
CA GLY A 119 -1.27 -24.62 2.00
C GLY A 119 -0.68 -25.46 3.14
N GLU A 120 0.24 -26.39 2.86
CA GLU A 120 0.88 -27.18 3.90
C GLU A 120 2.02 -26.39 4.54
N PHE A 121 2.09 -26.37 5.88
CA PHE A 121 3.17 -25.69 6.58
C PHE A 121 4.53 -26.33 6.27
N VAL A 122 5.51 -25.50 5.89
CA VAL A 122 6.86 -25.92 5.54
C VAL A 122 7.83 -25.61 6.67
N ARG A 123 7.88 -24.34 7.10
CA ARG A 123 8.83 -23.83 8.09
C ARG A 123 8.42 -22.44 8.59
N HIS A 124 9.13 -21.91 9.57
CA HIS A 124 9.07 -20.50 9.92
C HIS A 124 10.48 -19.89 10.01
N HIS A 125 10.55 -18.57 9.89
CA HIS A 125 11.74 -17.77 10.08
C HIS A 125 11.56 -16.87 11.30
N GLY A 126 12.62 -16.74 12.08
CA GLY A 126 12.75 -15.83 13.21
C GLY A 126 12.11 -16.25 14.51
N ALA A 127 12.26 -15.37 15.49
CA ALA A 127 11.83 -15.52 16.87
C ALA A 127 11.81 -14.14 17.56
N PRO A 128 11.09 -13.95 18.68
CA PRO A 128 11.10 -12.67 19.39
C PRO A 128 12.50 -12.31 19.92
N GLY A 129 13.00 -11.12 19.58
CA GLY A 129 14.29 -10.63 20.09
C GLY A 129 15.01 -9.65 19.17
N GLN A 130 16.32 -9.52 19.35
CA GLN A 130 17.18 -8.57 18.61
C GLN A 130 18.47 -9.21 18.08
N GLY A 131 18.70 -10.50 18.37
CA GLY A 131 19.80 -11.28 17.86
C GLY A 131 19.68 -11.59 16.37
N PRO A 132 20.66 -12.32 15.82
CA PRO A 132 20.62 -12.78 14.42
C PRO A 132 19.38 -13.64 14.15
N GLY A 133 18.62 -13.26 13.14
CA GLY A 133 17.38 -13.95 12.75
C GLY A 133 16.17 -13.63 13.64
N GLU A 134 16.32 -13.01 14.81
CA GLU A 134 15.21 -12.61 15.67
C GLU A 134 14.53 -11.33 15.17
N PHE A 135 13.28 -11.07 15.55
CA PHE A 135 12.52 -9.85 15.22
C PHE A 135 11.94 -9.17 16.47
N ARG A 136 11.82 -7.84 16.42
CA ARG A 136 11.25 -7.05 17.52
C ARG A 136 9.99 -6.27 17.13
N ALA A 137 9.95 -5.74 15.93
CA ALA A 137 8.81 -5.02 15.38
C ALA A 137 8.84 -5.17 13.85
N PRO A 138 8.70 -6.40 13.33
CA PRO A 138 8.69 -6.62 11.89
C PRO A 138 7.47 -5.90 11.28
N SER A 139 7.66 -5.25 10.14
CA SER A 139 6.64 -4.38 9.52
C SER A 139 6.26 -4.78 8.10
N ALA A 140 7.19 -5.35 7.34
CA ALA A 140 6.95 -5.74 5.96
C ALA A 140 7.92 -6.85 5.54
N LEU A 141 7.57 -7.59 4.51
CA LEU A 141 8.41 -8.60 3.89
C LEU A 141 8.32 -8.59 2.38
N GLU A 142 9.36 -9.08 1.71
CA GLU A 142 9.38 -9.20 0.25
C GLU A 142 10.23 -10.39 -0.17
N ILE A 143 9.88 -11.01 -1.30
CA ILE A 143 10.67 -12.08 -1.91
C ILE A 143 11.40 -11.51 -3.12
N ASP A 144 12.75 -11.55 -3.10
CA ASP A 144 13.52 -11.11 -4.26
C ASP A 144 13.56 -12.15 -5.40
N GLY A 145 14.02 -11.74 -6.58
CA GLY A 145 14.16 -12.63 -7.75
C GLY A 145 15.11 -13.82 -7.57
N THR A 146 15.84 -13.90 -6.45
CA THR A 146 16.67 -15.05 -6.05
C THR A 146 16.02 -15.93 -4.99
N ASN A 147 14.73 -15.70 -4.70
CA ASN A 147 13.95 -16.33 -3.64
C ASN A 147 14.55 -16.13 -2.23
N ARG A 148 15.19 -14.98 -1.98
CA ARG A 148 15.52 -14.57 -0.61
C ARG A 148 14.33 -13.83 -0.01
N LEU A 149 14.04 -14.16 1.25
CA LEU A 149 13.07 -13.45 2.05
C LEU A 149 13.76 -12.26 2.72
N LEU A 150 13.31 -11.04 2.42
CA LEU A 150 13.71 -9.84 3.12
C LEU A 150 12.62 -9.48 4.12
N VAL A 151 12.98 -9.18 5.37
CA VAL A 151 12.04 -8.75 6.42
C VAL A 151 12.50 -7.42 6.98
N ALA A 152 11.68 -6.39 6.84
CA ALA A 152 11.87 -5.10 7.50
C ALA A 152 11.47 -5.20 8.97
N ASP A 153 12.33 -4.69 9.85
CA ASP A 153 12.10 -4.60 11.28
C ASP A 153 12.30 -3.14 11.71
N ARG A 154 11.26 -2.57 12.32
CA ARG A 154 11.18 -1.14 12.68
C ARG A 154 12.28 -0.68 13.63
N ILE A 155 13.03 -1.60 14.22
CA ILE A 155 14.28 -1.31 14.92
C ILE A 155 15.47 -1.06 13.97
N GLN A 156 15.21 -0.38 12.85
CA GLN A 156 16.20 0.13 11.88
C GLN A 156 17.03 -0.97 11.21
N ARG A 157 16.39 -2.06 10.76
CA ARG A 157 17.09 -3.08 9.97
C ARG A 157 16.21 -3.81 8.98
N ILE A 158 16.85 -4.41 7.99
CA ILE A 158 16.27 -5.49 7.18
C ILE A 158 17.08 -6.75 7.41
N THR A 159 16.41 -7.89 7.55
CA THR A 159 17.08 -9.20 7.64
C THR A 159 16.73 -10.03 6.40
N ALA A 160 17.75 -10.43 5.65
CA ALA A 160 17.61 -11.27 4.47
C ALA A 160 17.91 -12.74 4.81
N PHE A 161 16.95 -13.63 4.56
CA PHE A 161 17.07 -15.08 4.73
C PHE A 161 17.19 -15.75 3.37
N SER A 162 18.19 -16.63 3.22
CA SER A 162 18.23 -17.53 2.08
C SER A 162 17.10 -18.55 2.17
N ARG A 163 16.65 -19.05 1.01
CA ARG A 163 15.64 -20.12 0.93
C ARG A 163 15.97 -21.35 1.80
N GLU A 164 17.24 -21.71 1.90
CA GLU A 164 17.71 -22.95 2.55
C GLU A 164 17.94 -22.80 4.07
N ASN A 165 18.14 -21.59 4.58
CA ASN A 165 18.55 -21.37 5.97
C ASN A 165 17.63 -20.37 6.69
N ALA A 166 16.75 -20.91 7.53
CA ALA A 166 15.82 -20.11 8.32
C ALA A 166 16.42 -19.42 9.54
N ASN A 167 17.60 -19.86 9.99
CA ASN A 167 18.17 -19.46 11.28
C ASN A 167 19.30 -18.43 11.16
N VAL A 168 19.84 -18.22 9.95
CA VAL A 168 20.95 -17.29 9.73
C VAL A 168 20.58 -16.32 8.63
N GLY A 169 20.03 -15.18 9.04
CA GLY A 169 19.77 -14.04 8.15
C GLY A 169 20.98 -13.11 8.09
N THR A 170 21.17 -12.45 6.95
CA THR A 170 22.12 -11.34 6.80
C THR A 170 21.40 -10.05 7.14
N THR A 171 21.89 -9.31 8.14
CA THR A 171 21.26 -8.07 8.60
C THR A 171 21.88 -6.84 7.94
N MET A 172 21.02 -6.00 7.38
CA MET A 172 21.33 -4.66 6.86
C MET A 172 20.82 -3.63 7.87
N THR A 173 21.70 -2.76 8.37
CA THR A 173 21.30 -1.69 9.31
C THR A 173 20.91 -0.43 8.55
N LEU A 174 19.82 0.20 8.97
CA LEU A 174 19.26 1.41 8.37
C LEU A 174 19.43 2.60 9.31
N GLN A 175 19.31 3.81 8.75
CA GLN A 175 19.23 5.03 9.56
C GLN A 175 17.80 5.24 10.09
N ASP A 176 16.81 4.95 9.26
CA ASP A 176 15.41 5.26 9.52
C ASP A 176 14.62 3.97 9.78
N SER A 177 13.44 4.09 10.41
CA SER A 177 12.59 2.95 10.76
C SER A 177 11.84 2.47 9.50
N PRO A 178 12.15 1.27 8.95
CA PRO A 178 11.50 0.79 7.75
C PRO A 178 10.05 0.44 8.03
N LEU A 179 9.14 0.92 7.18
CA LEU A 179 7.71 0.65 7.26
C LEU A 179 7.23 -0.29 6.16
N ASP A 180 7.83 -0.19 4.98
CA ASP A 180 7.49 -1.00 3.81
C ASP A 180 8.74 -1.16 2.92
N LEU A 181 8.77 -2.17 2.06
CA LEU A 181 9.83 -2.39 1.08
C LEU A 181 9.31 -3.01 -0.21
N CYS A 182 10.05 -2.80 -1.30
CA CYS A 182 9.90 -3.60 -2.52
C CYS A 182 11.29 -3.88 -3.07
N VAL A 183 11.42 -4.96 -3.82
CA VAL A 183 12.69 -5.36 -4.44
C VAL A 183 12.51 -5.42 -5.94
N SER A 184 13.37 -4.71 -6.67
CA SER A 184 13.48 -4.79 -8.11
C SER A 184 14.65 -5.70 -8.51
N ALA A 185 14.88 -5.84 -9.82
CA ALA A 185 16.00 -6.63 -10.32
C ALA A 185 17.37 -6.11 -9.87
N THR A 186 17.50 -4.81 -9.59
CA THR A 186 18.80 -4.18 -9.28
C THR A 186 18.87 -3.49 -7.91
N ARG A 187 17.73 -3.24 -7.25
CA ARG A 187 17.63 -2.41 -6.06
C ARG A 187 16.63 -2.93 -5.05
N ILE A 188 16.84 -2.51 -3.80
CA ILE A 188 15.86 -2.63 -2.72
C ILE A 188 15.41 -1.21 -2.40
N TYR A 189 14.11 -0.96 -2.48
CA TYR A 189 13.51 0.31 -2.06
C TYR A 189 12.83 0.13 -0.72
N ILE A 190 13.01 1.09 0.17
CA ILE A 190 12.49 1.06 1.52
C ILE A 190 11.68 2.33 1.74
N HIS A 191 10.42 2.17 2.12
CA HIS A 191 9.69 3.24 2.74
C HIS A 191 10.12 3.32 4.19
N ALA A 192 10.66 4.46 4.60
CA ALA A 192 10.95 4.71 6.00
C ALA A 192 10.56 6.13 6.37
N THR A 193 10.11 6.29 7.61
CA THR A 193 9.89 7.60 8.21
C THR A 193 10.79 7.70 9.43
N GLY A 194 11.59 8.75 9.54
CA GLY A 194 12.33 9.03 10.77
C GLY A 194 13.81 9.34 10.61
N SER A 195 14.13 10.43 9.90
CA SER A 195 15.27 11.30 10.21
C SER A 195 15.05 12.69 9.62
N GLU A 196 15.88 13.66 10.04
CA GLU A 196 15.88 15.07 9.64
C GLU A 196 15.96 15.31 8.11
N ARG A 197 16.12 14.25 7.29
CA ARG A 197 16.31 14.31 5.83
C ARG A 197 15.02 14.51 5.04
N GLY A 198 13.85 14.28 5.64
CA GLY A 198 12.53 14.51 5.02
C GLY A 198 12.17 13.61 3.83
N SER A 199 13.11 12.76 3.37
CA SER A 199 12.89 11.74 2.34
C SER A 199 12.15 10.55 2.90
N ILE A 200 11.32 9.91 2.07
CA ILE A 200 10.44 8.80 2.48
C ILE A 200 10.76 7.49 1.76
N VAL A 201 11.61 7.53 0.73
CA VAL A 201 12.09 6.35 0.00
C VAL A 201 13.61 6.31 0.06
N HIS A 202 14.16 5.18 0.47
CA HIS A 202 15.60 4.92 0.46
C HIS A 202 15.91 3.76 -0.49
N ALA A 203 16.94 3.93 -1.32
CA ALA A 203 17.38 2.94 -2.27
C ALA A 203 18.69 2.29 -1.80
N LEU A 204 18.72 0.96 -1.84
CA LEU A 204 19.89 0.14 -1.57
C LEU A 204 20.17 -0.73 -2.80
N ASP A 205 21.41 -1.18 -2.98
CA ASP A 205 21.69 -2.26 -3.92
C ASP A 205 21.25 -3.62 -3.36
N THR A 206 21.28 -4.66 -4.19
CA THR A 206 20.87 -6.02 -3.81
C THR A 206 21.76 -6.69 -2.73
N THR A 207 22.91 -6.08 -2.41
CA THR A 207 23.78 -6.49 -1.30
C THR A 207 23.43 -5.79 0.02
N GLY A 208 22.61 -4.75 -0.04
CA GLY A 208 22.23 -3.92 1.10
C GLY A 208 23.07 -2.66 1.30
N ALA A 209 23.91 -2.29 0.33
CA ALA A 209 24.64 -1.03 0.40
C ALA A 209 23.71 0.14 0.05
N TYR A 210 23.71 1.18 0.88
CA TYR A 210 22.92 2.39 0.63
C TYR A 210 23.38 3.11 -0.64
N LEU A 211 22.43 3.48 -1.49
CA LEU A 211 22.66 4.20 -2.74
C LEU A 211 22.24 5.66 -2.64
N ASP A 212 20.96 5.91 -2.36
CA ASP A 212 20.39 7.26 -2.30
C ASP A 212 19.04 7.29 -1.55
N SER A 213 18.43 8.46 -1.42
CA SER A 213 17.06 8.64 -0.91
C SER A 213 16.34 9.78 -1.60
N PHE A 214 15.04 9.62 -1.80
CA PHE A 214 14.20 10.58 -2.52
C PHE A 214 12.76 10.57 -2.01
N GLY A 215 11.92 11.35 -2.69
CA GLY A 215 10.54 11.60 -2.29
C GLY A 215 10.47 12.58 -1.13
N SER A 216 9.30 13.19 -0.94
CA SER A 216 9.05 14.11 0.17
C SER A 216 7.79 13.64 0.89
N GLY A 217 7.91 13.39 2.19
CA GLY A 217 6.76 13.13 3.04
C GLY A 217 5.87 14.37 3.25
N TYR A 218 4.87 14.26 4.11
CA TYR A 218 4.07 15.37 4.58
C TYR A 218 4.92 16.37 5.39
N GLN A 219 4.86 17.66 5.05
CA GLN A 219 5.79 18.67 5.56
C GLN A 219 5.20 19.62 6.61
N PHE A 220 3.90 19.52 6.89
CA PHE A 220 3.17 20.51 7.70
C PHE A 220 2.86 19.98 9.11
N GLY A 221 2.62 20.89 10.06
CA GLY A 221 2.35 20.53 11.46
C GLY A 221 3.59 20.09 12.25
N GLY A 222 3.36 19.54 13.44
CA GLY A 222 4.41 19.00 14.31
C GLY A 222 4.99 17.67 13.85
N ALA A 223 6.00 17.18 14.57
CA ALA A 223 6.72 15.96 14.20
C ALA A 223 5.80 14.72 14.08
N MET A 224 4.82 14.59 14.97
CA MET A 224 3.85 13.49 14.91
C MET A 224 2.96 13.55 13.66
N ALA A 225 2.46 14.74 13.30
CA ALA A 225 1.66 14.93 12.09
C ALA A 225 2.47 14.57 10.84
N ARG A 226 3.71 15.07 10.77
CA ARG A 226 4.62 14.77 9.65
C ARG A 226 4.96 13.29 9.56
N GLU A 227 5.22 12.61 10.66
CA GLU A 227 5.48 11.16 10.65
C GLU A 227 4.25 10.39 10.17
N ASP A 228 3.09 10.61 10.80
CA ASP A 228 1.90 9.79 10.56
C ASP A 228 1.30 10.02 9.16
N LEU A 229 1.26 11.27 8.70
CA LEU A 229 0.78 11.62 7.35
C LEU A 229 1.81 11.32 6.25
N SER A 230 3.06 11.03 6.59
CA SER A 230 4.05 10.53 5.63
C SER A 230 4.02 9.02 5.47
N ARG A 231 3.27 8.29 6.31
CA ARG A 231 3.14 6.84 6.17
C ARG A 231 2.42 6.50 4.88
N GLY A 232 2.81 5.39 4.29
CA GLY A 232 2.31 4.96 3.03
C GLY A 232 2.79 3.57 2.68
N SER A 233 2.50 3.18 1.45
CA SER A 233 2.92 1.92 0.86
C SER A 233 3.74 2.23 -0.40
N LEU A 234 4.68 1.36 -0.75
CA LEU A 234 5.43 1.47 -1.98
C LEU A 234 5.43 0.16 -2.77
N THR A 235 5.67 0.27 -4.07
CA THR A 235 5.95 -0.87 -4.93
C THR A 235 6.89 -0.44 -6.05
N CYS A 236 7.54 -1.38 -6.72
CA CYS A 236 8.49 -1.08 -7.79
C CYS A 236 8.37 -2.01 -8.98
N SER A 237 8.69 -1.48 -10.16
CA SER A 237 8.78 -2.27 -11.38
C SER A 237 10.00 -3.18 -11.32
N GLN A 238 9.80 -4.43 -11.71
CA GLN A 238 10.88 -5.41 -11.89
C GLN A 238 11.75 -5.09 -13.11
N HIS A 239 11.24 -4.28 -14.06
CA HIS A 239 11.88 -4.02 -15.36
C HIS A 239 12.62 -2.68 -15.39
N THR A 240 12.03 -1.63 -14.83
CA THR A 240 12.54 -0.25 -14.98
C THR A 240 13.13 0.35 -13.71
N ASP A 241 13.03 -0.36 -12.58
CA ASP A 241 13.39 0.14 -11.25
C ASP A 241 12.60 1.40 -10.83
N ASP A 242 11.51 1.73 -11.53
CA ASP A 242 10.60 2.82 -11.15
C ASP A 242 9.83 2.43 -9.89
N VAL A 243 9.50 3.44 -9.07
CA VAL A 243 8.81 3.26 -7.79
C VAL A 243 7.48 3.99 -7.80
N MET A 244 6.41 3.33 -7.37
CA MET A 244 5.14 3.96 -7.05
C MET A 244 4.98 4.04 -5.53
N PHE A 245 4.58 5.20 -5.02
CA PHE A 245 4.31 5.43 -3.61
C PHE A 245 2.92 6.03 -3.44
N THR A 246 2.20 5.58 -2.41
CA THR A 246 0.93 6.18 -1.97
C THR A 246 1.00 6.56 -0.52
N PHE A 247 0.29 7.62 -0.15
CA PHE A 247 0.16 8.01 1.25
C PHE A 247 -1.09 7.36 1.85
N ARG A 248 -1.01 6.96 3.12
CA ARG A 248 -2.09 6.26 3.82
C ARG A 248 -3.39 7.07 3.90
N TYR A 249 -3.30 8.36 4.22
CA TYR A 249 -4.45 9.21 4.54
C TYR A 249 -4.71 10.35 3.57
N VAL A 250 -3.91 10.48 2.51
CA VAL A 250 -4.11 11.52 1.49
C VAL A 250 -4.33 10.87 0.12
N PRO A 251 -5.16 11.47 -0.75
CA PRO A 251 -5.63 10.83 -1.97
C PRO A 251 -4.58 10.80 -3.08
N VAL A 252 -3.29 10.93 -2.76
CA VAL A 252 -2.22 11.18 -3.73
C VAL A 252 -1.32 9.97 -3.90
N MET A 253 -0.96 9.72 -5.15
CA MET A 253 -0.04 8.69 -5.59
C MET A 253 1.07 9.34 -6.43
N ARG A 254 2.29 8.85 -6.31
CA ARG A 254 3.44 9.36 -7.06
C ARG A 254 4.25 8.25 -7.67
N GLY A 255 4.60 8.41 -8.94
CA GLY A 255 5.61 7.62 -9.62
C GLY A 255 6.95 8.34 -9.60
N TYR A 256 8.00 7.62 -9.25
CA TYR A 256 9.38 8.08 -9.28
C TYR A 256 10.20 7.24 -10.26
N SER A 257 11.15 7.88 -10.93
CA SER A 257 12.20 7.15 -11.63
C SER A 257 13.14 6.47 -10.64
N SER A 258 13.97 5.55 -11.15
CA SER A 258 15.06 4.97 -10.35
C SER A 258 16.09 5.99 -9.84
N GLN A 259 16.12 7.21 -10.38
CA GLN A 259 16.93 8.32 -9.86
C GLN A 259 16.18 9.22 -8.87
N GLY A 260 14.92 8.91 -8.54
CA GLY A 260 14.11 9.66 -7.60
C GLY A 260 13.41 10.89 -8.17
N GLU A 261 13.40 11.04 -9.50
CA GLU A 261 12.67 12.13 -10.16
C GLU A 261 11.18 11.80 -10.22
N ILE A 262 10.30 12.75 -9.90
CA ILE A 262 8.85 12.55 -10.04
C ILE A 262 8.52 12.42 -11.53
N LYS A 263 7.97 11.27 -11.94
CA LYS A 263 7.48 11.02 -13.31
C LYS A 263 6.05 11.53 -13.49
N TRP A 264 5.22 11.32 -12.47
CA TRP A 264 3.81 11.70 -12.47
C TRP A 264 3.28 11.79 -11.05
N THR A 265 2.20 12.57 -10.89
CA THR A 265 1.38 12.59 -9.68
C THR A 265 -0.06 12.32 -10.09
N SER A 266 -0.72 11.44 -9.35
CA SER A 266 -2.13 11.15 -9.55
C SER A 266 -2.91 11.28 -8.24
N SER A 267 -4.22 11.48 -8.34
CA SER A 267 -5.09 11.45 -7.17
C SER A 267 -6.37 10.67 -7.42
N LEU A 268 -6.89 10.07 -6.35
CA LEU A 268 -8.22 9.47 -6.33
C LEU A 268 -9.25 10.53 -5.96
N SER A 269 -10.09 10.92 -6.90
CA SER A 269 -11.06 12.01 -6.70
C SER A 269 -12.21 11.65 -5.76
N ASP A 270 -12.50 10.36 -5.60
CA ASP A 270 -13.58 9.82 -4.76
C ASP A 270 -13.10 9.32 -3.40
N PHE A 271 -11.82 9.55 -3.08
CA PHE A 271 -11.23 9.24 -1.80
C PHE A 271 -11.71 10.23 -0.73
N ASN A 272 -12.17 9.70 0.39
CA ASN A 272 -12.64 10.46 1.54
C ASN A 272 -11.53 10.55 2.62
N PRO A 273 -10.72 11.62 2.65
CA PRO A 273 -9.57 11.70 3.53
C PRO A 273 -9.97 11.77 5.00
N MET A 274 -9.12 11.19 5.85
CA MET A 274 -9.26 11.33 7.29
C MET A 274 -8.92 12.75 7.72
N HIS A 275 -9.81 13.40 8.46
CA HIS A 275 -9.52 14.68 9.10
C HIS A 275 -8.74 14.44 10.38
N ILE A 276 -7.50 14.91 10.39
CA ILE A 276 -6.60 14.84 11.53
C ILE A 276 -6.47 16.24 12.11
N THR A 277 -6.68 16.38 13.42
CA THR A 277 -6.47 17.64 14.13
C THR A 277 -5.32 17.50 15.09
N GLU A 278 -4.38 18.43 15.02
CA GLU A 278 -3.24 18.53 15.92
C GLU A 278 -3.49 19.64 16.96
N ASP A 279 -3.36 19.33 18.25
CA ASP A 279 -3.30 20.37 19.28
C ASP A 279 -1.98 21.15 19.16
N ALA A 280 -2.04 22.46 18.97
CA ALA A 280 -0.88 23.29 18.70
C ALA A 280 0.09 23.42 19.88
N SER A 281 -0.32 23.05 21.10
CA SER A 281 0.51 23.15 22.29
C SER A 281 1.19 21.83 22.66
N THR A 282 0.49 20.71 22.47
CA THR A 282 0.93 19.36 22.83
C THR A 282 1.34 18.52 21.63
N HIS A 283 1.03 18.98 20.42
CA HIS A 283 1.18 18.26 19.15
C HIS A 283 0.38 16.94 19.07
N LEU A 284 -0.54 16.69 20.00
CA LEU A 284 -1.35 15.48 20.02
C LEU A 284 -2.31 15.46 18.83
N LEU A 285 -2.38 14.32 18.14
CA LEU A 285 -3.26 14.11 16.99
C LEU A 285 -4.58 13.47 17.41
N THR A 286 -5.68 13.98 16.86
CA THR A 286 -7.01 13.38 16.94
C THR A 286 -7.51 13.10 15.52
N TYR A 287 -8.18 11.98 15.33
CA TYR A 287 -8.58 11.47 14.02
C TYR A 287 -10.11 11.43 13.92
N SER A 288 -10.64 11.91 12.81
CA SER A 288 -12.08 11.92 12.55
C SER A 288 -12.37 11.77 11.06
N GLY A 289 -13.24 10.83 10.69
CA GLY A 289 -13.75 10.73 9.32
C GLY A 289 -14.78 11.83 9.03
N ASN A 290 -14.98 12.16 7.75
CA ASN A 290 -16.05 13.05 7.32
C ASN A 290 -17.40 12.35 7.50
N GLU A 291 -18.24 12.88 8.39
CA GLU A 291 -19.48 12.21 8.86
C GLU A 291 -19.23 10.76 9.33
N GLY A 292 -18.03 10.49 9.84
CA GLY A 292 -17.59 9.17 10.29
C GLY A 292 -17.23 8.19 9.17
N VAL A 293 -17.22 8.64 7.92
CA VAL A 293 -16.66 7.91 6.78
C VAL A 293 -15.20 8.32 6.57
N SER A 294 -14.31 7.36 6.34
CA SER A 294 -12.90 7.64 6.04
C SER A 294 -12.28 6.54 5.20
N ASP A 295 -11.45 6.95 4.25
CA ASP A 295 -10.70 6.07 3.38
C ASP A 295 -9.23 6.02 3.83
N VAL A 296 -8.63 4.84 3.71
CA VAL A 296 -7.18 4.66 3.86
C VAL A 296 -6.64 3.89 2.65
N MET A 297 -5.53 4.38 2.10
CA MET A 297 -4.75 3.60 1.13
C MET A 297 -4.24 2.34 1.82
N HIS A 298 -4.48 1.20 1.16
CA HIS A 298 -4.00 -0.12 1.56
C HIS A 298 -2.62 -0.40 0.92
N HIS A 299 -2.27 -1.68 0.83
CA HIS A 299 -1.13 -2.20 0.10
C HIS A 299 -1.20 -1.88 -1.41
N LEU A 300 -0.01 -1.71 -2.00
CA LEU A 300 0.19 -1.63 -3.44
C LEU A 300 0.86 -2.91 -3.90
N THR A 301 0.39 -3.53 -4.96
CA THR A 301 1.04 -4.75 -5.44
C THR A 301 1.09 -4.77 -6.96
N VAL A 302 2.25 -5.08 -7.51
CA VAL A 302 2.40 -5.28 -8.96
C VAL A 302 1.62 -6.54 -9.34
N ILE A 303 0.88 -6.44 -10.45
CA ILE A 303 0.09 -7.55 -10.97
C ILE A 303 1.01 -8.44 -11.81
N ASP A 304 1.47 -9.56 -11.24
CA ASP A 304 2.42 -10.48 -11.89
C ASP A 304 3.65 -9.70 -12.45
N GLU A 305 4.14 -10.07 -13.64
CA GLU A 305 5.29 -9.45 -14.32
C GLU A 305 4.89 -8.23 -15.18
N THR A 306 3.76 -7.59 -14.89
CA THR A 306 3.25 -6.43 -15.65
C THR A 306 3.69 -5.10 -15.04
N ASP A 307 3.53 -4.00 -15.77
CA ASP A 307 3.74 -2.64 -15.24
C ASP A 307 2.46 -2.05 -14.61
N TYR A 308 1.50 -2.88 -14.22
CA TYR A 308 0.27 -2.45 -13.55
C TYR A 308 0.29 -2.79 -12.07
N VAL A 309 -0.18 -1.85 -11.27
CA VAL A 309 -0.28 -1.95 -9.82
C VAL A 309 -1.76 -2.04 -9.44
N LEU A 310 -2.08 -3.02 -8.61
CA LEU A 310 -3.35 -3.06 -7.90
C LEU A 310 -3.26 -2.10 -6.72
N VAL A 311 -4.18 -1.13 -6.67
CA VAL A 311 -4.27 -0.14 -5.61
C VAL A 311 -5.60 -0.32 -4.91
N GLN A 312 -5.58 -0.58 -3.61
CA GLN A 312 -6.79 -0.77 -2.82
C GLN A 312 -6.96 0.34 -1.79
N VAL A 313 -8.21 0.77 -1.61
CA VAL A 313 -8.62 1.74 -0.60
C VAL A 313 -9.62 1.08 0.32
N LEU A 314 -9.30 1.03 1.61
CA LEU A 314 -10.22 0.53 2.62
C LEU A 314 -11.10 1.68 3.11
N ARG A 315 -12.40 1.58 2.85
CA ARG A 315 -13.39 2.56 3.29
C ARG A 315 -14.02 2.11 4.60
N ARG A 316 -13.99 2.97 5.60
CA ARG A 316 -14.70 2.78 6.88
C ARG A 316 -15.93 3.68 6.93
N THR A 317 -17.01 3.16 7.48
CA THR A 317 -18.26 3.88 7.77
C THR A 317 -18.59 3.83 9.26
N PRO A 318 -19.48 4.71 9.77
CA PRO A 318 -19.95 4.67 11.16
C PRO A 318 -20.42 3.27 11.60
N GLU A 319 -21.14 2.56 10.73
CA GLU A 319 -21.64 1.21 10.99
C GLU A 319 -20.48 0.21 11.14
N SER A 320 -19.51 0.23 10.22
CA SER A 320 -18.34 -0.65 10.32
C SER A 320 -17.53 -0.42 11.60
N ILE A 321 -17.41 0.85 12.04
CA ILE A 321 -16.74 1.22 13.29
C ILE A 321 -17.49 0.66 14.49
N GLN A 322 -18.83 0.78 14.49
CA GLN A 322 -19.68 0.26 15.57
C GLN A 322 -19.62 -1.27 15.66
N GLU A 323 -19.58 -1.95 14.51
CA GLU A 323 -19.48 -3.41 14.40
C GLU A 323 -18.05 -3.94 14.63
N ARG A 324 -17.06 -3.05 14.83
CA ARG A 324 -15.63 -3.37 14.92
C ARG A 324 -15.09 -4.12 13.68
N LYS A 325 -15.69 -3.85 12.53
CA LYS A 325 -15.14 -4.27 11.24
C LYS A 325 -13.94 -3.41 10.91
N GLU A 326 -12.97 -4.02 10.24
CA GLU A 326 -11.78 -3.34 9.77
C GLU A 326 -12.13 -2.30 8.69
N TYR A 327 -13.06 -2.63 7.81
CA TYR A 327 -13.59 -1.79 6.73
C TYR A 327 -15.04 -2.17 6.39
N ALA A 328 -15.73 -1.26 5.69
CA ALA A 328 -17.05 -1.45 5.12
C ALA A 328 -16.98 -1.89 3.64
N GLU A 329 -16.08 -1.27 2.87
CA GLU A 329 -15.88 -1.53 1.44
C GLU A 329 -14.38 -1.50 1.12
N ILE A 330 -13.98 -2.19 0.06
CA ILE A 330 -12.63 -2.15 -0.50
C ILE A 330 -12.73 -1.61 -1.92
N LEU A 331 -12.36 -0.37 -2.17
CA LEU A 331 -12.36 0.16 -3.55
C LEU A 331 -11.05 -0.26 -4.22
N THR A 332 -11.16 -0.97 -5.34
CA THR A 332 -9.99 -1.51 -6.04
C THR A 332 -9.77 -0.82 -7.37
N TYR A 333 -8.53 -0.44 -7.63
CA TYR A 333 -8.08 0.25 -8.84
C TYR A 333 -6.90 -0.49 -9.46
N VAL A 334 -6.76 -0.35 -10.78
CA VAL A 334 -5.55 -0.74 -11.51
C VAL A 334 -4.89 0.53 -12.03
N VAL A 335 -3.60 0.71 -11.75
CA VAL A 335 -2.82 1.90 -12.12
C VAL A 335 -1.53 1.47 -12.80
N HIS A 336 -1.24 2.05 -13.96
CA HIS A 336 0.00 1.82 -14.69
C HIS A 336 1.16 2.53 -14.00
N LEU A 337 2.18 1.79 -13.59
CA LEU A 337 3.30 2.25 -12.78
C LEU A 337 4.09 3.38 -13.45
N GLU A 338 4.34 3.29 -14.77
CA GLU A 338 5.12 4.33 -15.45
C GLU A 338 4.36 5.61 -15.77
N THR A 339 3.05 5.53 -15.97
CA THR A 339 2.25 6.64 -16.50
C THR A 339 1.29 7.22 -15.47
N GLY A 340 0.99 6.51 -14.38
CA GLY A 340 -0.01 6.87 -13.37
C GLY A 340 -1.46 6.79 -13.86
N ALA A 341 -1.69 6.36 -15.11
CA ALA A 341 -3.03 6.22 -15.66
C ALA A 341 -3.68 4.95 -15.09
N GLY A 342 -4.96 5.00 -14.80
CA GLY A 342 -5.64 3.85 -14.19
C GLY A 342 -7.15 3.96 -14.20
N GLY A 343 -7.78 2.93 -13.65
CA GLY A 343 -9.24 2.85 -13.57
C GLY A 343 -9.71 1.98 -12.41
N TYR A 344 -10.95 2.24 -12.00
CA TYR A 344 -11.66 1.44 -11.02
C TYR A 344 -11.98 0.04 -11.56
N VAL A 345 -11.72 -0.97 -10.74
CA VAL A 345 -11.96 -2.39 -11.01
C VAL A 345 -13.30 -2.83 -10.43
N GLY A 346 -13.61 -2.35 -9.21
CA GLY A 346 -14.71 -2.87 -8.41
C GLY A 346 -14.36 -2.91 -6.92
N ASN A 347 -15.26 -3.50 -6.14
CA ASN A 347 -15.16 -3.64 -4.69
C ASN A 347 -15.34 -5.07 -4.17
N GLU A 348 -15.18 -6.04 -5.07
CA GLU A 348 -15.41 -7.47 -4.80
C GLU A 348 -14.14 -8.22 -4.37
N LEU A 349 -12.96 -7.62 -4.57
CA LEU A 349 -11.70 -8.24 -4.17
C LEU A 349 -11.44 -8.04 -2.67
N PRO A 350 -10.89 -9.06 -1.98
CA PRO A 350 -10.45 -8.92 -0.59
C PRO A 350 -9.20 -8.02 -0.48
N PRO A 351 -8.67 -7.75 0.73
CA PRO A 351 -7.43 -6.99 0.91
C PRO A 351 -6.23 -7.79 0.38
N VAL A 352 -5.83 -7.50 -0.86
CA VAL A 352 -4.72 -8.16 -1.56
C VAL A 352 -3.40 -7.55 -1.11
N TYR A 353 -2.43 -8.41 -0.84
CA TYR A 353 -1.07 -8.06 -0.47
C TYR A 353 -0.08 -8.41 -1.58
N ALA A 354 -0.30 -9.53 -2.29
CA ALA A 354 0.58 -9.97 -3.37
C ALA A 354 -0.18 -10.52 -4.57
N VAL A 355 0.35 -10.31 -5.78
CA VAL A 355 -0.10 -10.98 -7.00
C VAL A 355 1.09 -11.63 -7.70
N VAL A 356 1.15 -12.97 -7.68
CA VAL A 356 2.29 -13.71 -8.20
C VAL A 356 1.82 -14.96 -8.94
N ALA A 357 2.35 -15.16 -10.14
CA ALA A 357 2.09 -16.32 -11.00
C ALA A 357 0.59 -16.59 -11.22
N GLY A 358 -0.19 -15.53 -11.45
CA GLY A 358 -1.63 -15.65 -11.70
C GLY A 358 -2.46 -15.85 -10.44
N ARG A 359 -1.89 -15.71 -9.24
CA ARG A 359 -2.60 -15.85 -7.96
C ARG A 359 -2.60 -14.55 -7.17
N LEU A 360 -3.72 -14.26 -6.52
CA LEU A 360 -3.87 -13.15 -5.59
C LEU A 360 -3.81 -13.72 -4.17
N TYR A 361 -3.02 -13.11 -3.31
CA TYR A 361 -2.90 -13.47 -1.90
C TYR A 361 -3.44 -12.33 -1.06
N ALA A 362 -4.45 -12.63 -0.25
CA ALA A 362 -5.15 -11.65 0.57
C ALA A 362 -5.16 -12.08 2.03
N ALA A 363 -5.14 -11.13 2.95
CA ALA A 363 -5.20 -11.41 4.38
C ALA A 363 -6.47 -10.84 5.01
N VAL A 364 -6.98 -11.56 6.01
CA VAL A 364 -8.10 -11.11 6.85
C VAL A 364 -7.74 -11.42 8.29
N ASN A 365 -7.76 -10.40 9.16
CA ASN A 365 -7.42 -10.55 10.59
C ASN A 365 -8.65 -10.77 11.51
N TRP A 366 -9.83 -10.37 11.06
CA TRP A 366 -11.09 -10.52 11.81
C TRP A 366 -12.06 -11.42 11.03
N PRO A 367 -12.74 -12.41 11.66
CA PRO A 367 -12.82 -12.68 13.10
C PRO A 367 -11.64 -13.49 13.63
N TYR A 368 -10.84 -14.05 12.73
CA TYR A 368 -9.56 -14.66 13.03
C TYR A 368 -8.61 -14.45 11.85
N PRO A 369 -7.29 -14.38 12.10
CA PRO A 369 -6.27 -14.29 11.06
C PRO A 369 -6.23 -15.49 10.12
N HIS A 370 -6.39 -15.24 8.82
CA HIS A 370 -6.20 -16.23 7.75
C HIS A 370 -5.84 -15.56 6.42
N VAL A 371 -5.27 -16.34 5.52
CA VAL A 371 -4.93 -15.95 4.15
C VAL A 371 -5.91 -16.60 3.19
N LEU A 372 -6.40 -15.82 2.23
CA LEU A 372 -7.22 -16.25 1.12
C LEU A 372 -6.37 -16.21 -0.14
N VAL A 373 -6.38 -17.28 -0.92
CA VAL A 373 -5.68 -17.37 -2.20
C VAL A 373 -6.70 -17.50 -3.31
N TYR A 374 -6.62 -16.61 -4.30
CA TYR A 374 -7.47 -16.62 -5.48
C TYR A 374 -6.66 -16.94 -6.71
N GLU A 375 -7.24 -17.70 -7.63
CA GLU A 375 -6.67 -17.96 -8.94
C GLU A 375 -7.29 -17.01 -9.96
N MET A 376 -6.45 -16.26 -10.67
CA MET A 376 -6.89 -15.44 -11.78
C MET A 376 -7.16 -16.33 -12.99
N PRO A 377 -8.20 -16.06 -13.79
CA PRO A 377 -8.43 -16.80 -15.02
C PRO A 377 -7.22 -16.65 -15.97
N PRO A 378 -6.97 -17.68 -16.81
CA PRO A 378 -5.90 -17.62 -17.80
C PRO A 378 -6.12 -16.45 -18.75
N GLU A 379 -5.04 -16.00 -19.39
CA GLU A 379 -5.11 -14.92 -20.38
C GLU A 379 -6.18 -15.20 -21.43
N ILE A 380 -7.10 -14.25 -21.61
CA ILE A 380 -8.02 -14.29 -22.75
C ILE A 380 -7.17 -13.94 -23.97
N ARG A 381 -6.78 -14.93 -24.75
CA ARG A 381 -6.20 -14.69 -26.07
C ARG A 381 -7.26 -14.00 -26.93
N PRO A 382 -6.99 -12.82 -27.51
CA PRO A 382 -7.93 -12.20 -28.43
C PRO A 382 -8.16 -13.13 -29.63
N GLY A 383 -9.40 -13.59 -29.84
CA GLY A 383 -9.82 -14.32 -31.05
C GLY A 383 -9.97 -15.84 -30.95
N MET A 384 -10.41 -16.40 -29.82
CA MET A 384 -10.91 -17.78 -29.76
C MET A 384 -12.44 -17.85 -29.83
#